data_AF-X0WW47-F1
#
_entry.id   AF-X0WW47-F1
#
_cell.length_a   1.000
_cell.length_b   1.000
_cell.length_c   1.000
_cell.angle_alpha   90.00
_cell.angle_beta   90.00
_cell.angle_gamma   90.00
#
_symmetry.space_group_name_H-M   'P 1'
#
loop_
_entity.id
_entity.type
_entity.pdbx_description
1 polymer ?
#
loop_
_entity_poly.entity_id
_entity_poly.type
_entity_poly.pdbx_seq_one_letter_code
_entity_poly.pdbx_strand_id
1 'polypeptide(L)'
;AAISSRTLGAGEMVRWYVTSEDIENQTSRNPLFPYPDNSPEYYGTVTANPSIDTQMALMEWYVENVGASETTGGTRCSLYSNGEFYDNIEIHIRGGSTENKPKKHFKFLFNRGYKFRYSPDAPRVNEFNLNSTYSDKAYIRQNLAFEGYDWCGCPGSESFPVRAQRNGQFHGVQVFIEEPEEELLEREGLDPDGALYKMYNTFNADGRAEKKTRRWEGRSDLDSFCSAINNTSGTTLHNNIFDQVNLPLTLNYL
;
A
#
# COMPACT_ATOMS: atom_id res chain seq x y z
N ALA A 1 -4.29 2.65 -34.26
CA ALA A 1 -4.36 4.12 -34.12
C ALA A 1 -3.14 4.60 -33.32
N ALA A 2 -2.69 5.84 -33.52
CA ALA A 2 -1.60 6.44 -32.74
C ALA A 2 -2.11 7.72 -32.08
N ILE A 3 -1.82 7.91 -30.78
CA ILE A 3 -2.12 9.15 -30.06
C ILE A 3 -0.83 9.97 -30.05
N SER A 4 -0.83 11.11 -30.74
CA SER A 4 0.35 11.97 -30.83
C SER A 4 0.57 12.72 -29.52
N SER A 5 1.80 12.67 -28.99
CA SER A 5 2.19 13.46 -27.82
C SER A 5 2.36 14.95 -28.10
N ARG A 6 2.34 15.38 -29.38
CA ARG A 6 2.58 16.79 -29.77
C ARG A 6 1.50 17.77 -29.29
N THR A 7 0.30 17.27 -29.01
CA THR A 7 -0.83 18.07 -28.52
C THR A 7 -0.99 17.98 -27.01
N LEU A 8 -0.11 17.25 -26.32
CA LEU A 8 -0.17 17.02 -24.90
C LEU A 8 0.93 17.82 -24.20
N GLY A 9 0.57 18.47 -23.08
CA GLY A 9 1.50 19.11 -22.17
C GLY A 9 2.38 18.08 -21.45
N ALA A 10 3.45 18.56 -20.81
CA ALA A 10 4.33 17.74 -19.98
C ALA A 10 3.62 17.30 -18.68
N GLY A 11 3.67 16.01 -18.34
CA GLY A 11 3.01 15.46 -17.15
C GLY A 11 1.48 15.33 -17.29
N GLU A 12 0.96 15.36 -18.52
CA GLU A 12 -0.45 15.12 -18.80
C GLU A 12 -0.73 13.62 -18.89
N MET A 13 -1.82 13.20 -18.23
CA MET A 13 -2.30 11.83 -18.31
C MET A 13 -3.16 11.64 -19.56
N VAL A 14 -2.91 10.55 -20.27
CA VAL A 14 -3.75 10.07 -21.38
C VAL A 14 -4.37 8.76 -20.96
N ARG A 15 -5.67 8.62 -21.18
CA ARG A 15 -6.41 7.37 -20.96
C ARG A 15 -7.20 6.99 -22.20
N TRP A 16 -7.30 5.69 -22.48
CA TRP A 16 -8.05 5.17 -23.62
C TRP A 16 -8.61 3.78 -23.33
N TYR A 17 -9.65 3.41 -24.08
CA TYR A 17 -10.12 2.04 -24.21
C TYR A 17 -10.36 1.77 -25.69
N VAL A 18 -10.46 0.49 -26.04
CA VAL A 18 -10.75 0.06 -27.40
C VAL A 18 -12.15 -0.53 -27.42
N THR A 19 -12.94 -0.18 -28.42
CA THR A 19 -14.19 -0.87 -28.72
C THR A 19 -14.07 -1.64 -30.03
N SER A 20 -14.82 -2.73 -30.13
CA SER A 20 -15.02 -3.44 -31.39
C SER A 20 -16.49 -3.77 -31.56
N GLU A 21 -16.95 -3.80 -32.80
CA GLU A 21 -18.31 -4.17 -33.20
C GLU A 21 -18.21 -5.28 -34.25
N ASP A 22 -19.02 -6.33 -34.13
CA ASP A 22 -19.08 -7.41 -35.10
C ASP A 22 -20.17 -7.19 -36.17
N ILE A 23 -20.27 -8.11 -37.13
CA ILE A 23 -21.26 -8.03 -38.23
C ILE A 23 -22.72 -8.20 -37.77
N GLU A 24 -22.94 -8.61 -36.53
CA GLU A 24 -24.25 -8.71 -35.88
C GLU A 24 -24.57 -7.46 -35.03
N ASN A 25 -23.71 -6.43 -35.07
CA ASN A 25 -23.75 -5.22 -34.24
C ASN A 25 -23.56 -5.49 -32.73
N GLN A 26 -22.91 -6.60 -32.36
CA GLN A 26 -22.50 -6.82 -30.98
C GLN A 26 -21.25 -6.02 -30.68
N THR A 27 -21.25 -5.26 -29.58
CA THR A 27 -20.11 -4.43 -29.18
C THR A 27 -19.39 -5.02 -27.97
N SER A 28 -18.08 -4.85 -27.93
CA SER A 28 -17.25 -5.16 -26.77
C SER A 28 -16.24 -4.04 -26.52
N ARG A 29 -15.72 -3.97 -25.28
CA ARG A 29 -14.71 -2.98 -24.86
C ARG A 29 -13.51 -3.65 -24.21
N ASN A 30 -12.35 -3.01 -24.30
CA ASN A 30 -11.13 -3.42 -23.64
C ASN A 30 -10.39 -2.19 -23.06
N PRO A 31 -10.16 -2.09 -21.73
CA PRO A 31 -10.50 -3.07 -20.69
C PRO A 31 -12.00 -3.33 -20.54
N LEU A 32 -12.36 -4.52 -20.03
CA LEU A 32 -13.75 -4.97 -19.90
C LEU A 32 -14.54 -4.18 -18.84
N PHE A 33 -13.86 -3.70 -17.80
CA PHE A 33 -14.46 -2.97 -16.68
C PHE A 33 -15.71 -3.65 -16.06
N PRO A 34 -15.63 -4.94 -15.66
CA PRO A 34 -16.79 -5.67 -15.14
C PRO A 34 -17.21 -5.21 -13.74
N TYR A 35 -16.29 -4.65 -12.95
CA TYR A 35 -16.54 -4.15 -11.60
C TYR A 35 -16.15 -2.67 -11.51
N PRO A 36 -17.12 -1.74 -11.47
CA PRO A 36 -16.83 -0.31 -11.50
C PRO A 36 -15.89 0.20 -10.39
N ASP A 37 -15.87 -0.50 -9.27
CA ASP A 37 -15.09 -0.22 -8.07
C ASP A 37 -13.88 -1.16 -7.88
N ASN A 38 -13.64 -2.08 -8.82
CA ASN A 38 -12.60 -3.09 -8.68
C ASN A 38 -12.07 -3.60 -10.03
N SER A 39 -11.98 -2.73 -11.03
CA SER A 39 -11.42 -3.03 -12.35
C SER A 39 -10.91 -1.75 -13.02
N PRO A 40 -9.83 -1.82 -13.80
CA PRO A 40 -9.43 -0.72 -14.68
C PRO A 40 -10.54 -0.39 -15.67
N GLU A 41 -10.84 0.90 -15.82
CA GLU A 41 -11.78 1.38 -16.84
C GLU A 41 -11.03 1.68 -18.15
N TYR A 42 -9.81 2.17 -18.03
CA TYR A 42 -8.97 2.59 -19.15
C TYR A 42 -7.56 1.98 -19.08
N TYR A 43 -6.94 1.83 -20.24
CA TYR A 43 -5.48 1.90 -20.35
C TYR A 43 -5.04 3.35 -20.21
N GLY A 44 -3.77 3.57 -19.92
CA GLY A 44 -3.25 4.93 -19.86
C GLY A 44 -1.74 5.03 -19.81
N THR A 45 -1.27 6.27 -19.87
CA THR A 45 0.14 6.66 -19.69
C THR A 45 0.21 8.13 -19.31
N VAL A 46 1.40 8.60 -18.97
CA VAL A 46 1.69 10.01 -18.68
C VAL A 46 2.78 10.50 -19.62
N THR A 47 2.60 11.69 -20.18
CA THR A 47 3.62 12.32 -21.00
C THR A 47 4.83 12.70 -20.15
N ALA A 48 6.02 12.35 -20.64
CA ALA A 48 7.25 12.68 -19.96
C ALA A 48 7.36 14.19 -19.70
N ASN A 49 7.71 14.55 -18.47
CA ASN A 49 8.01 15.92 -18.10
C ASN A 49 9.53 16.10 -17.95
N PRO A 50 10.23 16.62 -18.96
CA PRO A 50 11.70 16.73 -18.95
C PRO A 50 12.22 17.73 -17.91
N SER A 51 11.36 18.53 -17.27
CA SER A 51 11.76 19.41 -16.16
C SER A 51 11.90 18.67 -14.82
N ILE A 52 11.42 17.43 -14.74
CA ILE A 52 11.60 16.59 -13.56
C ILE A 52 12.98 15.93 -13.64
N ASP A 53 13.92 16.48 -12.90
CA ASP A 53 15.23 15.87 -12.64
C ASP A 53 15.25 15.38 -11.17
N THR A 54 15.17 14.07 -10.98
CA THR A 54 15.07 13.45 -9.65
C THR A 54 15.69 12.06 -9.65
N GLN A 55 16.40 11.73 -8.58
CA GLN A 55 16.83 10.37 -8.29
C GLN A 55 15.85 9.61 -7.38
N MET A 56 14.90 10.32 -6.75
CA MET A 56 13.83 9.69 -5.99
C MET A 56 12.87 8.97 -6.93
N ALA A 57 12.28 7.87 -6.45
CA ALA A 57 11.14 7.24 -7.11
C ALA A 57 10.05 8.28 -7.39
N LEU A 58 9.49 8.25 -8.60
CA LEU A 58 8.45 9.16 -9.05
C LEU A 58 7.09 8.45 -9.00
N MET A 59 6.14 9.08 -8.30
CA MET A 59 4.74 8.66 -8.31
C MET A 59 3.88 9.82 -8.75
N GLU A 60 3.15 9.62 -9.84
CA GLU A 60 2.25 10.62 -10.42
C GLU A 60 0.83 10.09 -10.34
N TRP A 61 -0.02 10.72 -9.53
CA TRP A 61 -1.44 10.35 -9.48
C TRP A 61 -2.33 11.46 -9.99
N TYR A 62 -3.44 11.03 -10.57
CA TYR A 62 -4.43 11.87 -11.22
C TYR A 62 -5.78 11.62 -10.60
N VAL A 63 -6.32 12.65 -9.97
CA VAL A 63 -7.60 12.59 -9.25
C VAL A 63 -8.44 13.81 -9.60
N GLU A 64 -9.67 13.55 -10.02
CA GLU A 64 -10.62 14.59 -10.39
C GLU A 64 -11.13 15.32 -9.13
N ASN A 65 -11.67 14.56 -8.17
CA ASN A 65 -12.15 15.12 -6.92
C ASN A 65 -11.06 15.12 -5.83
N VAL A 66 -10.18 16.13 -5.89
CA VAL A 66 -9.12 16.33 -4.90
C VAL A 66 -9.67 16.38 -3.47
N GLY A 67 -10.79 17.06 -3.26
CA GLY A 67 -11.41 17.18 -1.94
C GLY A 67 -11.81 15.83 -1.35
N ALA A 68 -12.43 14.95 -2.16
CA ALA A 68 -12.82 13.61 -1.73
C ALA A 68 -11.62 12.70 -1.44
N SER A 69 -10.52 12.82 -2.20
CA SER A 69 -9.27 12.09 -1.93
C SER A 69 -8.65 12.43 -0.57
N GLU A 70 -8.99 13.61 -0.03
CA GLU A 70 -8.54 14.09 1.27
C GLU A 70 -9.54 13.80 2.40
N THR A 71 -10.42 12.80 2.21
CA THR A 71 -11.36 12.28 3.23
C THR A 71 -11.12 10.80 3.49
N THR A 72 -11.70 10.27 4.58
CA THR A 72 -11.68 8.84 4.89
C THR A 72 -12.60 8.02 3.98
N GLY A 73 -13.60 8.66 3.35
CA GLY A 73 -14.47 8.01 2.36
C GLY A 73 -13.82 7.86 0.99
N GLY A 74 -12.76 8.62 0.72
CA GLY A 74 -11.94 8.47 -0.47
C GLY A 74 -12.60 8.83 -1.80
N THR A 75 -11.89 8.50 -2.87
CA THR A 75 -12.36 8.60 -4.26
C THR A 75 -11.50 7.67 -5.13
N ARG A 76 -11.68 7.74 -6.46
CA ARG A 76 -10.89 6.98 -7.43
C ARG A 76 -9.87 7.87 -8.13
N CYS A 77 -8.71 7.31 -8.42
CA CYS A 77 -7.65 7.99 -9.15
C CYS A 77 -6.97 7.02 -10.13
N SER A 78 -6.04 7.55 -10.92
CA SER A 78 -5.06 6.75 -11.65
C SER A 78 -3.66 7.05 -11.11
N LEU A 79 -2.78 6.07 -11.12
CA LEU A 79 -1.37 6.20 -10.73
C LEU A 79 -0.46 5.79 -11.90
N TYR A 80 0.57 6.57 -12.15
CA TYR A 80 1.68 6.22 -13.02
C TYR A 80 2.97 6.18 -12.20
N SER A 81 3.66 5.06 -12.26
CA SER A 81 4.95 4.87 -11.57
C SER A 81 5.75 3.77 -12.26
N ASN A 82 7.07 3.93 -12.31
CA ASN A 82 7.99 2.95 -12.91
C ASN A 82 7.61 2.51 -14.34
N GLY A 83 7.01 3.40 -15.14
CA GLY A 83 6.57 3.09 -16.51
C GLY A 83 5.26 2.31 -16.61
N GLU A 84 4.59 2.02 -15.49
CA GLU A 84 3.32 1.28 -15.44
C GLU A 84 2.18 2.22 -15.04
N PHE A 85 1.01 2.01 -15.67
CA PHE A 85 -0.20 2.79 -15.42
C PHE A 85 -1.26 1.93 -14.73
N TYR A 86 -1.79 2.43 -13.62
CA TYR A 86 -2.82 1.80 -12.82
C TYR A 86 -4.05 2.71 -12.84
N ASP A 87 -5.11 2.23 -13.48
CA ASP A 87 -6.35 3.00 -13.61
C ASP A 87 -7.38 2.62 -12.57
N ASN A 88 -8.24 3.58 -12.22
CA ASN A 88 -9.39 3.40 -11.36
C ASN A 88 -9.03 2.68 -10.06
N ILE A 89 -8.01 3.17 -9.35
CA ILE A 89 -7.62 2.66 -8.02
C ILE A 89 -8.24 3.54 -6.94
N GLU A 90 -8.39 3.02 -5.72
CA GLU A 90 -8.90 3.79 -4.61
C GLU A 90 -7.80 4.64 -3.98
N ILE A 91 -8.15 5.88 -3.60
CA ILE A 91 -7.32 6.76 -2.79
C ILE A 91 -8.15 7.39 -1.69
N HIS A 92 -7.64 7.33 -0.46
CA HIS A 92 -8.24 8.01 0.69
C HIS A 92 -7.16 8.43 1.69
N ILE A 93 -7.50 9.31 2.64
CA ILE A 93 -6.55 9.66 3.72
C ILE A 93 -6.40 8.50 4.69
N ARG A 94 -5.24 8.44 5.33
CA ARG A 94 -4.95 7.50 6.41
C ARG A 94 -4.35 8.21 7.62
N GLY A 95 -4.27 7.45 8.71
CA GLY A 95 -3.81 7.95 10.00
C GLY A 95 -4.98 8.03 10.97
N GLY A 96 -4.70 8.42 12.22
CA GLY A 96 -5.74 8.77 13.19
C GLY A 96 -5.50 10.18 13.70
N SER A 97 -4.43 10.35 14.49
CA SER A 97 -4.02 11.67 15.00
C SER A 97 -3.45 12.62 13.92
N THR A 98 -3.22 12.12 12.71
CA THR A 98 -2.61 12.88 11.59
C THR A 98 -3.57 13.21 10.44
N GLU A 99 -4.83 12.77 10.50
CA GLU A 99 -5.82 13.00 9.42
C GLU A 99 -6.01 14.49 9.12
N ASN A 100 -6.03 15.30 10.17
CA ASN A 100 -6.26 16.75 10.08
C ASN A 100 -4.98 17.57 9.79
N LYS A 101 -3.82 16.94 9.53
CA LYS A 101 -2.61 17.70 9.19
C LYS A 101 -2.76 18.36 7.80
N PRO A 102 -2.11 19.51 7.56
CA PRO A 102 -2.16 20.19 6.26
C PRO A 102 -1.67 19.33 5.09
N LYS A 103 -0.59 18.57 5.30
CA LYS A 103 -0.07 17.63 4.30
C LYS A 103 -0.51 16.22 4.68
N LYS A 104 -1.38 15.64 3.85
CA LYS A 104 -2.10 14.39 4.10
C LYS A 104 -1.23 13.15 3.89
N HIS A 105 -1.51 12.12 4.68
CA HIS A 105 -1.09 10.76 4.39
C HIS A 105 -2.18 10.11 3.56
N PHE A 106 -1.81 9.37 2.52
CA PHE A 106 -2.74 8.67 1.65
C PHE A 106 -2.55 7.17 1.76
N LYS A 107 -3.61 6.43 1.50
CA LYS A 107 -3.58 5.01 1.17
C LYS A 107 -4.04 4.83 -0.26
N PHE A 108 -3.36 3.96 -1.00
CA PHE A 108 -3.73 3.56 -2.35
C PHE A 108 -4.09 2.08 -2.34
N LEU A 109 -5.28 1.73 -2.82
CA LEU A 109 -5.74 0.35 -2.92
C LEU A 109 -6.01 -0.01 -4.38
N PHE A 110 -5.37 -1.07 -4.83
CA PHE A 110 -5.37 -1.49 -6.22
C PHE A 110 -6.51 -2.46 -6.51
N ASN A 111 -6.94 -2.48 -7.77
CA ASN A 111 -7.95 -3.42 -8.21
C ASN A 111 -7.44 -4.86 -8.11
N ARG A 112 -8.31 -5.80 -7.74
CA ARG A 112 -7.95 -7.23 -7.67
C ARG A 112 -7.37 -7.71 -9.00
N GLY A 113 -6.21 -8.37 -8.95
CA GLY A 113 -5.47 -8.82 -10.13
C GLY A 113 -4.59 -7.76 -10.78
N TYR A 114 -4.61 -6.51 -10.31
CA TYR A 114 -3.82 -5.38 -10.82
C TYR A 114 -2.92 -4.79 -9.72
N LYS A 115 -2.22 -5.68 -8.99
CA LYS A 115 -1.34 -5.32 -7.86
C LYS A 115 -0.20 -4.36 -8.30
N PHE A 116 0.20 -3.46 -7.41
CA PHE A 116 1.23 -2.45 -7.64
C PHE A 116 2.64 -3.01 -7.65
N ARG A 117 3.48 -2.56 -8.59
CA ARG A 117 4.92 -2.90 -8.64
C ARG A 117 5.78 -1.73 -8.20
N TYR A 118 6.19 -1.71 -6.94
CA TYR A 118 7.10 -0.69 -6.42
C TYR A 118 8.58 -0.99 -6.73
N SER A 119 8.94 -2.28 -6.85
CA SER A 119 10.28 -2.76 -7.18
C SER A 119 10.20 -3.95 -8.16
N PRO A 120 11.16 -4.12 -9.08
CA PRO A 120 11.25 -5.34 -9.90
C PRO A 120 11.59 -6.59 -9.07
N ASP A 121 12.25 -6.41 -7.92
CA ASP A 121 12.80 -7.49 -7.09
C ASP A 121 11.91 -7.87 -5.90
N ALA A 122 10.70 -7.32 -5.83
CA ALA A 122 9.74 -7.59 -4.75
C ALA A 122 8.38 -8.05 -5.31
N PRO A 123 7.58 -8.78 -4.49
CA PRO A 123 6.19 -9.07 -4.83
C PRO A 123 5.38 -7.80 -5.10
N ARG A 124 4.36 -7.91 -5.95
CA ARG A 124 3.43 -6.81 -6.20
C ARG A 124 2.40 -6.73 -5.08
N VAL A 125 2.10 -5.54 -4.58
CA VAL A 125 1.24 -5.32 -3.39
C VAL A 125 -0.19 -4.89 -3.75
N ASN A 126 -1.17 -5.28 -2.95
CA ASN A 126 -2.57 -4.84 -3.11
C ASN A 126 -2.79 -3.38 -2.72
N GLU A 127 -2.00 -2.88 -1.78
CA GLU A 127 -2.12 -1.54 -1.25
C GLU A 127 -0.79 -1.04 -0.73
N PHE A 128 -0.64 0.28 -0.68
CA PHE A 128 0.49 0.92 -0.01
C PHE A 128 0.06 2.21 0.66
N ASN A 129 0.91 2.68 1.57
CA ASN A 129 0.75 3.94 2.25
C ASN A 129 1.72 4.98 1.68
N LEU A 130 1.21 6.16 1.34
CA LEU A 130 2.03 7.32 1.01
C LEU A 130 1.97 8.29 2.18
N ASN A 131 3.03 8.29 2.99
CA ASN A 131 3.10 9.05 4.21
C ASN A 131 3.65 10.46 4.00
N SER A 132 2.94 11.43 4.56
CA SER A 132 3.40 12.79 4.71
C SER A 132 4.57 12.89 5.69
N THR A 133 5.56 13.70 5.32
CA THR A 133 6.68 14.12 6.17
C THR A 133 6.31 15.28 7.11
N TYR A 134 5.02 15.56 7.30
CA TYR A 134 4.59 16.75 8.05
C TYR A 134 5.04 16.74 9.52
N SER A 135 4.88 15.61 10.22
CA SER A 135 5.30 15.48 11.62
C SER A 135 6.79 15.22 11.77
N ASP A 136 7.39 14.44 10.87
CA ASP A 136 8.81 14.16 10.86
C ASP A 136 9.60 15.20 10.06
N LYS A 137 10.19 16.17 10.77
CA LYS A 137 11.02 17.21 10.15
C LYS A 137 12.36 16.72 9.61
N ALA A 138 12.77 15.50 9.92
CA ALA A 138 13.97 14.87 9.36
C ALA A 138 13.68 14.10 8.06
N TYR A 139 12.40 13.80 7.76
CA TYR A 139 11.93 13.12 6.54
C TYR A 139 12.38 11.66 6.39
N ILE A 140 13.17 11.14 7.33
CA ILE A 140 13.87 9.86 7.20
C ILE A 140 13.61 8.89 8.36
N ARG A 141 12.92 9.32 9.44
CA ARG A 141 12.80 8.47 10.64
C ARG A 141 11.99 7.21 10.39
N GLN A 142 10.99 7.27 9.50
CA GLN A 142 10.20 6.10 9.15
C GLN A 142 11.07 5.06 8.43
N ASN A 143 11.80 5.50 7.41
CA ASN A 143 12.71 4.68 6.63
C ASN A 143 13.80 4.06 7.52
N LEU A 144 14.52 4.90 8.27
CA LEU A 144 15.59 4.43 9.16
C LEU A 144 15.08 3.48 10.24
N ALA A 145 13.83 3.64 10.70
CA ALA A 145 13.26 2.71 11.65
C ALA A 145 13.03 1.33 11.02
N PHE A 146 12.39 1.27 9.84
CA PHE A 146 12.15 0.00 9.16
C PHE A 146 13.47 -0.67 8.74
N GLU A 147 14.40 0.06 8.13
CA GLU A 147 15.74 -0.44 7.79
C GLU A 147 16.51 -0.92 9.03
N GLY A 148 16.40 -0.20 10.15
CA GLY A 148 17.04 -0.58 11.41
C GLY A 148 16.48 -1.88 11.98
N TYR A 149 15.17 -2.10 11.91
CA TYR A 149 14.55 -3.37 12.31
C TYR A 149 14.98 -4.51 11.40
N ASP A 150 15.02 -4.28 10.08
CA ASP A 150 15.48 -5.29 9.12
C ASP A 150 16.95 -5.69 9.38
N TRP A 151 17.83 -4.74 9.69
CA TRP A 151 19.21 -5.04 10.11
C TRP A 151 19.31 -5.86 11.39
N CYS A 152 18.33 -5.75 12.28
CA CYS A 152 18.20 -6.59 13.48
C CYS A 152 17.53 -7.94 13.18
N GLY A 153 17.20 -8.25 11.92
CA GLY A 153 16.50 -9.46 11.50
C GLY A 153 15.01 -9.45 11.84
N CYS A 154 14.42 -8.27 12.09
CA CYS A 154 12.99 -8.09 12.33
C CYS A 154 12.27 -7.73 11.02
N PRO A 155 11.34 -8.57 10.54
CA PRO A 155 10.55 -8.29 9.35
C PRO A 155 9.88 -6.92 9.42
N GLY A 156 10.16 -6.08 8.43
CA GLY A 156 9.71 -4.68 8.39
C GLY A 156 9.13 -4.33 7.03
N SER A 157 8.27 -3.31 6.97
CA SER A 157 7.79 -2.80 5.70
C SER A 157 8.93 -2.15 4.90
N GLU A 158 8.94 -2.37 3.59
CA GLU A 158 9.76 -1.54 2.69
C GLU A 158 9.33 -0.07 2.78
N SER A 159 10.30 0.85 2.89
CA SER A 159 10.04 2.27 3.09
C SER A 159 11.09 3.17 2.43
N PHE A 160 10.70 3.99 1.46
CA PHE A 160 11.63 4.86 0.72
C PHE A 160 11.00 6.22 0.35
N PRO A 161 11.82 7.28 0.18
CA PRO A 161 11.31 8.59 -0.20
C PRO A 161 10.84 8.61 -1.66
N VAL A 162 9.73 9.30 -1.90
CA VAL A 162 9.09 9.42 -3.21
C VAL A 162 8.89 10.90 -3.54
N ARG A 163 9.23 11.29 -4.77
CA ARG A 163 8.74 12.53 -5.37
C ARG A 163 7.29 12.32 -5.81
N ALA A 164 6.36 12.95 -5.12
CA ALA A 164 4.93 12.87 -5.41
C ALA A 164 4.46 14.01 -6.32
N GLN A 165 3.79 13.65 -7.41
CA GLN A 165 3.07 14.57 -8.30
C GLN A 165 1.57 14.29 -8.22
N ARG A 166 0.76 15.35 -8.09
CA ARG A 166 -0.70 15.27 -8.19
C ARG A 166 -1.18 16.12 -9.35
N ASN A 167 -1.90 15.52 -10.29
CA ASN A 167 -2.45 16.20 -11.46
C ASN A 167 -1.38 16.99 -12.24
N GLY A 168 -0.21 16.38 -12.45
CA GLY A 168 0.93 16.99 -13.15
C GLY A 168 1.71 18.05 -12.36
N GLN A 169 1.35 18.32 -11.10
CA GLN A 169 1.98 19.34 -10.25
C GLN A 169 2.69 18.74 -9.04
N PHE A 170 3.79 19.38 -8.61
CA PHE A 170 4.56 18.91 -7.47
C PHE A 170 3.75 19.00 -6.19
N HIS A 171 3.44 17.83 -5.63
CA HIS A 171 2.69 17.72 -4.39
C HIS A 171 3.62 17.74 -3.17
N GLY A 172 4.79 17.10 -3.29
CA GLY A 172 5.81 17.11 -2.23
C GLY A 172 6.70 15.88 -2.23
N VAL A 173 7.63 15.82 -1.28
CA VAL A 173 8.31 14.56 -0.92
C VAL A 173 7.42 13.80 0.06
N GLN A 174 7.08 12.56 -0.25
CA GLN A 174 6.38 11.65 0.66
C GLN A 174 7.22 10.40 0.89
N VAL A 175 6.78 9.53 1.79
CA VAL A 175 7.42 8.25 2.08
C VAL A 175 6.48 7.14 1.66
N PHE A 176 6.89 6.31 0.70
CA PHE A 176 6.20 5.06 0.44
C PHE A 176 6.43 4.13 1.62
N ILE A 177 5.39 3.42 2.06
CA ILE A 177 5.49 2.34 3.03
C ILE A 177 4.61 1.19 2.54
N GLU A 178 5.23 0.03 2.38
CA GLU A 178 4.54 -1.23 2.12
C GLU A 178 3.51 -1.50 3.22
N GLU A 179 2.26 -1.80 2.86
CA GLU A 179 1.30 -2.27 3.85
C GLU A 179 1.64 -3.72 4.23
N PRO A 180 1.73 -4.05 5.53
CA PRO A 180 1.85 -5.43 5.99
C PRO A 180 0.65 -6.29 5.58
N GLU A 181 0.84 -7.13 4.57
CA GLU A 181 -0.10 -8.15 4.07
C GLU A 181 0.67 -9.45 3.71
N GLU A 182 0.07 -10.32 2.90
CA GLU A 182 0.66 -11.59 2.45
C GLU A 182 2.00 -11.39 1.72
N GLU A 183 2.15 -10.29 0.98
CA GLU A 183 3.36 -9.97 0.23
C GLU A 183 4.56 -9.64 1.12
N LEU A 184 4.33 -9.02 2.28
CA LEU A 184 5.38 -8.78 3.25
C LEU A 184 5.87 -10.11 3.81
N LEU A 185 4.95 -11.02 4.14
CA LEU A 185 5.32 -12.36 4.62
C LEU A 185 6.14 -13.11 3.57
N GLU A 186 5.68 -13.10 2.30
CA GLU A 186 6.39 -13.73 1.19
C GLU A 186 7.81 -13.15 1.00
N ARG A 187 7.94 -11.81 1.00
CA ARG A 187 9.24 -11.12 0.86
C ARG A 187 10.22 -11.49 1.97
N GLU A 188 9.70 -11.66 3.19
CA GLU A 188 10.47 -11.97 4.40
C GLU A 188 10.71 -13.47 4.59
N GLY A 189 10.32 -14.30 3.62
CA GLY A 189 10.48 -15.76 3.67
C GLY A 189 9.58 -16.45 4.71
N LEU A 190 8.51 -15.78 5.12
CA LEU A 190 7.46 -16.32 5.98
C LEU A 190 6.33 -16.93 5.14
N ASP A 191 5.48 -17.73 5.78
CA ASP A 191 4.31 -18.31 5.13
C ASP A 191 3.28 -17.19 4.81
N PRO A 192 2.95 -16.93 3.54
CA PRO A 192 1.95 -15.92 3.16
C PRO A 192 0.53 -16.26 3.66
N ASP A 193 0.25 -17.53 3.95
CA ASP A 193 -1.00 -17.99 4.57
C ASP A 193 -0.96 -17.93 6.12
N GLY A 194 0.18 -17.53 6.69
CA GLY A 194 0.34 -17.30 8.13
C GLY A 194 -0.59 -16.21 8.66
N ALA A 195 -0.87 -16.20 9.96
CA ALA A 195 -1.78 -15.24 10.57
C ALA A 195 -1.06 -13.93 10.94
N LEU A 196 -1.31 -12.86 10.18
CA LEU A 196 -0.79 -11.52 10.43
C LEU A 196 -1.87 -10.65 11.07
N TYR A 197 -1.51 -10.00 12.17
CA TYR A 197 -2.41 -9.12 12.93
C TYR A 197 -1.83 -7.72 13.07
N LYS A 198 -2.68 -6.73 12.82
CA LYS A 198 -2.43 -5.35 13.22
C LYS A 198 -3.09 -5.11 14.57
N MET A 199 -2.25 -4.91 15.59
CA MET A 199 -2.69 -4.80 16.98
C MET A 199 -3.15 -3.38 17.32
N TYR A 200 -4.27 -3.25 18.04
CA TYR A 200 -4.80 -1.99 18.58
C TYR A 200 -5.04 -2.07 20.09
N ASN A 201 -4.39 -3.01 20.75
CA ASN A 201 -4.44 -3.24 22.19
C ASN A 201 -3.01 -3.46 22.72
N THR A 202 -2.88 -3.77 24.00
CA THR A 202 -1.60 -4.10 24.64
C THR A 202 -1.39 -5.61 24.73
N PHE A 203 -1.62 -6.33 23.62
CA PHE A 203 -1.44 -7.79 23.53
C PHE A 203 -2.28 -8.58 24.54
N ASN A 204 -3.60 -8.35 24.58
CA ASN A 204 -4.54 -9.09 25.44
C ASN A 204 -5.54 -9.90 24.61
N ALA A 205 -5.99 -11.03 25.15
CA ALA A 205 -7.09 -11.81 24.58
C ALA A 205 -8.35 -10.94 24.44
N ASP A 206 -9.14 -11.17 23.41
CA ASP A 206 -10.38 -10.46 23.07
C ASP A 206 -10.24 -8.94 22.79
N GLY A 207 -9.03 -8.37 22.90
CA GLY A 207 -8.82 -6.95 22.64
C GLY A 207 -8.74 -6.63 21.14
N ARG A 208 -8.87 -5.36 20.76
CA ARG A 208 -8.97 -4.96 19.34
C ARG A 208 -7.70 -5.30 18.55
N ALA A 209 -7.86 -6.11 17.51
CA ALA A 209 -6.85 -6.43 16.51
C ALA A 209 -7.54 -6.62 15.15
N GLU A 210 -6.84 -6.33 14.07
CA GLU A 210 -7.30 -6.51 12.70
C GLU A 210 -6.49 -7.62 12.05
N LYS A 211 -7.16 -8.70 11.63
CA LYS A 211 -6.53 -9.83 10.94
C LYS A 211 -6.33 -9.47 9.46
N LYS A 212 -5.06 -9.39 9.03
CA LYS A 212 -4.67 -8.94 7.68
C LYS A 212 -4.63 -10.09 6.67
N THR A 213 -4.11 -11.25 7.07
CA THR A 213 -4.01 -12.49 6.27
C THR A 213 -4.82 -13.61 6.92
N ARG A 214 -4.94 -14.79 6.28
CA ARG A 214 -5.69 -15.93 6.85
C ARG A 214 -7.12 -15.58 7.32
N ARG A 215 -7.82 -14.74 6.55
CA ARG A 215 -9.11 -14.11 6.91
C ARG A 215 -10.33 -15.04 6.81
N TRP A 216 -10.14 -16.29 6.35
CA TRP A 216 -11.20 -17.30 6.23
C TRP A 216 -11.55 -18.00 7.56
N GLU A 217 -10.85 -17.67 8.64
CA GLU A 217 -11.12 -18.17 9.98
C GLU A 217 -11.09 -17.02 11.01
N GLY A 218 -11.59 -17.30 12.22
CA GLY A 218 -11.57 -16.36 13.33
C GLY A 218 -10.17 -16.09 13.89
N ARG A 219 -10.12 -15.45 15.07
CA ARG A 219 -8.90 -15.02 15.76
C ARG A 219 -8.53 -15.85 17.00
N SER A 220 -9.05 -17.07 17.09
CA SER A 220 -8.84 -17.95 18.25
C SER A 220 -7.37 -18.30 18.48
N ASP A 221 -6.57 -18.31 17.42
CA ASP A 221 -5.11 -18.41 17.44
C ASP A 221 -4.48 -17.26 18.25
N LEU A 222 -4.82 -16.00 17.94
CA LEU A 222 -4.32 -14.84 18.67
C LEU A 222 -4.79 -14.84 20.13
N ASP A 223 -6.07 -15.12 20.37
CA ASP A 223 -6.62 -15.08 21.73
C ASP A 223 -6.05 -16.20 22.62
N SER A 224 -5.80 -17.37 22.04
CA SER A 224 -5.09 -18.47 22.73
C SER A 224 -3.66 -18.09 23.05
N PHE A 225 -2.94 -17.47 22.11
CA PHE A 225 -1.57 -17.01 22.32
C PHE A 225 -1.51 -15.94 23.43
N CYS A 226 -2.35 -14.91 23.37
CA CYS A 226 -2.40 -13.90 24.42
C CYS A 226 -2.76 -14.51 25.79
N SER A 227 -3.70 -15.45 25.84
CA SER A 227 -4.07 -16.13 27.09
C SER A 227 -2.93 -17.00 27.63
N ALA A 228 -2.19 -17.70 26.75
CA ALA A 228 -1.05 -18.52 27.13
C ALA A 228 0.06 -17.69 27.79
N ILE A 229 0.28 -16.45 27.31
CA ILE A 229 1.33 -15.58 27.83
C ILE A 229 0.86 -14.74 29.04
N ASN A 230 -0.33 -14.15 29.00
CA ASN A 230 -0.75 -13.20 30.04
C ASN A 230 -1.51 -13.84 31.20
N ASN A 231 -2.15 -15.00 30.99
CA ASN A 231 -3.05 -15.61 31.97
C ASN A 231 -2.46 -16.89 32.60
N THR A 232 -1.17 -17.15 32.41
CA THR A 232 -0.45 -18.26 33.05
C THR A 232 0.74 -17.75 33.87
N SER A 233 1.33 -18.61 34.72
CA SER A 233 2.48 -18.25 35.54
C SER A 233 3.38 -19.47 35.83
N GLY A 234 4.54 -19.24 36.44
CA GLY A 234 5.48 -20.29 36.83
C GLY A 234 6.00 -21.11 35.65
N THR A 235 6.12 -22.42 35.84
CA THR A 235 6.61 -23.36 34.80
C THR A 235 5.72 -23.36 33.55
N THR A 236 4.41 -23.16 33.70
CA THR A 236 3.50 -23.12 32.55
C THR A 236 3.79 -21.93 31.64
N LEU A 237 3.94 -20.73 32.23
CA LEU A 237 4.31 -19.54 31.45
C LEU A 237 5.69 -19.69 30.82
N HIS A 238 6.65 -20.25 31.56
CA HIS A 238 7.98 -20.54 31.03
C HIS A 238 7.88 -21.40 29.76
N ASN A 239 7.20 -22.55 29.83
CA ASN A 239 7.04 -23.43 28.67
C ASN A 239 6.31 -22.74 27.52
N ASN A 240 5.22 -22.02 27.79
CA ASN A 240 4.47 -21.29 26.75
C ASN A 240 5.35 -20.28 26.00
N ILE A 241 6.23 -19.57 26.72
CA ILE A 241 7.17 -18.62 26.10
C ILE A 241 8.14 -19.37 25.18
N PHE A 242 8.75 -20.47 25.64
CA PHE A 242 9.71 -21.23 24.84
C PHE A 242 9.09 -21.96 23.65
N ASP A 243 7.83 -22.38 23.76
CA ASP A 243 7.13 -23.17 22.73
C ASP A 243 6.44 -22.28 21.67
N GLN A 244 6.00 -21.08 22.03
CA GLN A 244 5.13 -20.25 21.17
C GLN A 244 5.76 -18.92 20.73
N VAL A 245 6.86 -18.48 21.36
CA VAL A 245 7.50 -17.20 21.03
C VAL A 245 8.83 -17.45 20.33
N ASN A 246 9.04 -16.77 19.20
CA ASN A 246 10.38 -16.62 18.65
C ASN A 246 11.17 -15.65 19.54
N LEU A 247 11.78 -16.19 20.60
CA LEU A 247 12.52 -15.44 21.60
C LEU A 247 13.67 -14.61 21.01
N PRO A 248 14.56 -15.15 20.15
CA PRO A 248 15.59 -14.35 19.51
C PRO A 248 15.02 -13.14 18.76
N LEU A 249 13.97 -13.36 17.95
CA LEU A 249 13.36 -12.28 17.18
C LEU A 249 12.71 -11.21 18.06
N THR A 250 12.06 -11.64 19.14
CA THR A 250 11.43 -10.72 20.10
C THR A 250 12.48 -9.89 20.83
N LEU A 251 13.61 -10.49 21.21
CA LEU A 251 14.73 -9.76 21.83
C LEU A 251 15.38 -8.76 20.86
N ASN A 252 15.47 -9.08 19.57
CA ASN A 252 15.98 -8.15 18.56
C ASN A 252 15.04 -6.96 18.32
N TYR A 253 13.74 -7.16 18.54
CA TYR A 253 12.72 -6.12 18.39
C TYR A 253 12.66 -5.13 19.57
N LEU A 254 12.99 -5.58 20.79
CA LEU A 254 12.91 -4.79 22.03
C LEU A 254 14.09 -3.84 22.25
#